data_AF-A0A920WPB9-F1
#
_entry.id   AF-A0A920WPB9-F1
#
_cell.length_a   1.000
_cell.length_b   1.000
_cell.length_c   1.000
_cell.angle_alpha   90.00
_cell.angle_beta   90.00
_cell.angle_gamma   90.00
#
_symmetry.space_group_name_H-M   'P 1'
#
loop_
_entity.id
_entity.type
_entity.pdbx_description
1 polymer ?
#
loop_
_entity_poly.entity_id
_entity_poly.type
_entity_poly.pdbx_seq_one_letter_code
_entity_poly.pdbx_strand_id
1 'polypeptide(L)' 'MPNLSALLAHQGGWDEKLLVAGPVAVVAGLLWLADRRSRRAGRPPADGDDAS' A
#
# COMPACT_ATOMS: atom_id res chain seq x y z
N MET A 1 38.82 12.30 -5.82
CA MET A 1 37.72 12.96 -5.09
C MET A 1 36.46 12.16 -5.38
N PRO A 2 35.94 11.33 -4.45
CA PRO A 2 34.77 10.52 -4.73
C PRO A 2 33.57 11.43 -5.00
N ASN A 3 33.02 11.26 -6.19
CA ASN A 3 31.89 11.96 -6.75
C ASN A 3 30.61 11.41 -6.10
N LEU A 4 29.98 12.21 -5.22
CA LEU A 4 28.73 11.91 -4.50
C LEU A 4 27.63 11.30 -5.39
N SER A 5 27.57 11.75 -6.65
CA SER A 5 26.63 11.25 -7.66
C SER A 5 26.80 9.75 -7.94
N ALA A 6 28.03 9.22 -7.93
CA ALA A 6 28.30 7.80 -8.14
C ALA A 6 27.91 6.95 -6.92
N LEU A 7 28.03 7.50 -5.71
CA LEU A 7 27.61 6.84 -4.46
C LEU A 7 26.08 6.74 -4.35
N LEU A 8 25.36 7.77 -4.81
CA LEU A 8 23.89 7.81 -4.85
C LEU A 8 23.31 6.95 -5.98
N ALA A 9 24.00 6.84 -7.12
CA ALA A 9 23.54 6.05 -8.26
C ALA A 9 23.75 4.53 -8.09
N HIS A 10 24.68 4.10 -7.21
CA HIS A 10 24.86 2.69 -6.84
C HIS A 10 23.97 2.23 -5.69
N GLN A 11 23.28 3.15 -5.03
CA GLN A 11 22.32 2.83 -3.97
C GLN A 11 20.97 2.56 -4.62
N GLY A 12 20.70 1.28 -4.88
CA GLY A 12 19.40 0.70 -5.22
C GLY A 12 18.47 1.58 -6.07
N GLY A 13 18.44 1.28 -7.38
CA GLY A 13 17.72 2.08 -8.36
C GLY A 13 16.23 2.28 -8.01
N TRP A 14 15.63 3.30 -8.61
CA TRP A 14 14.18 3.52 -8.51
C TRP A 14 13.34 2.31 -8.94
N ASP A 15 13.90 1.45 -9.79
CA ASP A 15 13.30 0.18 -10.22
C ASP A 15 13.07 -0.80 -9.06
N GLU A 16 14.02 -0.94 -8.15
CA GLU A 16 13.90 -1.84 -6.99
C GLU A 16 12.76 -1.40 -6.06
N LYS A 17 12.60 -0.08 -5.88
CA LYS A 17 11.49 0.48 -5.10
C LYS A 17 10.16 0.28 -5.81
N LEU A 18 10.13 0.39 -7.15
CA LEU A 18 8.92 0.15 -7.94
C LEU A 18 8.48 -1.32 -7.89
N LEU A 19 9.41 -2.27 -7.85
CA LEU A 19 9.10 -3.69 -7.71
C LEU A 19 8.38 -4.02 -6.39
N VAL A 20 8.62 -3.26 -5.32
CA VAL A 20 7.93 -3.42 -4.03
C VAL A 20 6.70 -2.51 -3.92
N ALA A 21 6.85 -1.24 -4.27
CA ALA A 21 5.79 -0.24 -4.16
C ALA A 21 4.61 -0.55 -5.09
N GLY A 22 4.85 -1.15 -6.27
CA GLY A 22 3.81 -1.55 -7.21
C GLY A 22 2.81 -2.53 -6.59
N PRO A 23 3.23 -3.74 -6.17
CA PRO A 23 2.35 -4.71 -5.50
C PRO A 23 1.67 -4.14 -4.25
N VAL A 24 2.39 -3.38 -3.43
CA VAL A 24 1.82 -2.75 -2.22
C VAL A 24 0.71 -1.76 -2.57
N ALA A 25 0.93 -0.91 -3.58
CA ALA A 25 -0.07 0.05 -4.04
C ALA A 25 -1.31 -0.66 -4.63
N VAL A 26 -1.13 -1.78 -5.33
CA VAL A 26 -2.25 -2.59 -5.83
C VAL A 26 -3.10 -3.12 -4.68
N VAL A 27 -2.48 -3.76 -3.68
CA VAL A 27 -3.21 -4.32 -2.54
C VAL A 27 -3.89 -3.22 -1.71
N ALA A 28 -3.17 -2.13 -1.41
CA ALA A 28 -3.72 -0.99 -0.70
C ALA A 28 -4.89 -0.34 -1.46
N GLY A 29 -4.77 -0.20 -2.78
CA GLY A 29 -5.82 0.34 -3.64
C GLY A 29 -7.07 -0.54 -3.67
N LEU A 30 -6.90 -1.87 -3.73
CA LEU A 30 -8.02 -2.82 -3.65
C LEU A 30 -8.73 -2.76 -2.30
N LEU A 31 -7.97 -2.69 -1.20
CA LEU A 31 -8.54 -2.59 0.14
C LEU A 31 -9.30 -1.28 0.34
N TRP A 32 -8.75 -0.17 -0.13
CA TRP A 32 -9.41 1.13 -0.14
C TRP A 32 -10.70 1.12 -0.97
N LEU A 33 -10.68 0.49 -2.15
CA LEU A 33 -11.86 0.36 -3.00
C LEU A 33 -12.96 -0.48 -2.33
N ALA A 34 -12.59 -1.58 -1.66
CA ALA A 34 -13.51 -2.43 -0.92
C ALA A 34 -14.15 -1.68 0.27
N ASP A 35 -13.35 -0.96 1.06
CA ASP A 35 -13.82 -0.13 2.17
C ASP A 35 -14.77 0.98 1.68
N ARG A 36 -14.39 1.69 0.61
CA ARG A 36 -15.24 2.71 -0.03
C ARG A 36 -16.57 2.13 -0.50
N ARG A 37 -16.55 0.92 -1.08
CA ARG A 37 -17.77 0.22 -1.50
C ARG A 37 -18.62 -0.18 -0.30
N SER A 38 -18.01 -0.69 0.78
CA SER A 38 -18.68 -1.05 2.03
C SER A 38 -19.42 0.14 2.66
N ARG A 39 -18.75 1.30 2.72
CA ARG A 39 -19.34 2.55 3.22
C ARG A 39 -20.50 3.04 2.36
N ARG A 40 -20.37 2.94 1.04
CA ARG A 40 -21.44 3.31 0.09
C ARG A 40 -22.63 2.35 0.14
N ALA A 41 -22.39 1.07 0.43
CA ALA A 41 -23.43 0.06 0.53
C ALA A 41 -24.21 0.13 1.86
N GLY A 42 -23.85 1.05 2.77
CA GLY A 42 -24.53 1.17 4.06
C GLY A 42 -24.48 -0.14 4.84
N ARG A 43 -23.28 -0.71 5.01
CA ARG A 43 -23.12 -1.94 5.81
C ARG A 43 -23.68 -1.68 7.22
N PRO A 44 -24.71 -2.40 7.66
CA PRO A 44 -25.11 -2.37 9.07
C PRO A 44 -23.89 -2.74 9.92
N PRO A 45 -23.72 -2.14 11.11
CA PRO A 45 -22.68 -2.57 12.04
C PRO A 45 -22.74 -4.10 12.12
N ALA A 46 -21.59 -4.76 12.00
CA ALA A 46 -21.55 -6.19 12.26
C ALA A 46 -21.77 -6.34 13.77
N ASP A 47 -23.02 -6.52 14.18
CA ASP A 47 -23.39 -6.94 15.53
C ASP A 47 -22.77 -8.32 15.76
N GLY A 48 -21.64 -8.33 16.46
CA GLY A 48 -20.84 -9.54 16.65
C GLY A 48 -19.91 -9.50 17.85
N ASP A 49 -20.15 -8.60 18.81
CA ASP A 49 -19.35 -8.50 20.05
C ASP A 49 -20.23 -8.62 21.31
N ASP A 50 -21.35 -9.34 21.22
CA ASP A 50 -22.21 -9.71 22.35
C ASP A 50 -22.52 -11.23 22.31
N ALA A 51 -21.54 -12.10 22.55
CA ALA A 51 -21.75 -13.44 23.16
C ALA A 51 -20.44 -14.25 23.24
N SER A 52 -19.73 -14.16 24.37
CA SER A 52 -19.29 -15.28 25.26
C SER A 52 -18.09 -14.90 26.10
#